data_AF-A0A819ZD76-F1
#
_entry.id   AF-A0A819ZD76-F1
#
_cell.length_a   1.000
_cell.length_b   1.000
_cell.length_c   1.000
_cell.angle_alpha   90.00
_cell.angle_beta   90.00
_cell.angle_gamma   90.00
#
_symmetry.space_group_name_H-M   'P 1'
#
loop_
_entity.id
_entity.type
_entity.pdbx_description
1 polymer ?
#
loop_
_entity_poly.entity_id
_entity_poly.type
_entity_poly.pdbx_seq_one_letter_code
_entity_poly.pdbx_strand_id
1 'polypeptide(L)'
;MLCIVKSNRNKPTLLLDTFRCIQDNILNTTVYWKCENRSCPGRAIQYSSNPASMKKSHNHDADEMKYKYSIGLYFKSWLLNNDHENEHLQLYIPPIETAEYIIDHSWHMIRCDLQEILIDPHHQVNHDRFFIYTEPSRISSLTQNSSSLSLPIYQLKALNFIKQTNYCISLIFGMPLLVISSACYKYDIESIEKNEIAFDTLTEYLRQNELMLICRLNDCSSSSIMNQSFSGHFILSVASQGSLLLRSIASSELLLPLPNLTTRQIIKHEQKQKDENVFKSLLNMNIEDEEYNPLYYEACKSKITLNKNLI
;
A
#
# COMPACT_ATOMS: atom_id res chain seq x y z
N MET A 1 -10.60 -16.60 -17.83
CA MET A 1 -11.51 -15.82 -16.95
C MET A 1 -12.32 -14.88 -17.83
N LEU A 2 -13.65 -14.88 -17.73
CA LEU A 2 -14.55 -14.10 -18.60
C LEU A 2 -14.96 -12.81 -17.89
N CYS A 3 -14.69 -11.64 -18.47
CA CYS A 3 -15.19 -10.37 -17.92
C CYS A 3 -15.78 -9.51 -19.04
N ILE A 4 -17.05 -9.12 -18.89
CA ILE A 4 -17.73 -8.20 -19.81
C ILE A 4 -17.56 -6.79 -19.21
N VAL A 5 -16.81 -5.95 -19.89
CA VAL A 5 -16.55 -4.57 -19.49
C VAL A 5 -17.38 -3.64 -20.38
N LYS A 6 -18.30 -2.87 -19.78
CA LYS A 6 -18.98 -1.79 -20.50
C LYS A 6 -17.95 -0.70 -20.81
N SER A 7 -17.73 -0.45 -22.10
CA SER A 7 -16.80 0.58 -22.58
C SER A 7 -17.52 1.92 -22.72
N ASN A 8 -16.82 3.02 -22.39
CA ASN A 8 -17.28 4.41 -22.49
C ASN A 8 -17.62 4.86 -23.93
N ARG A 9 -17.37 4.00 -24.94
CA ARG A 9 -17.61 4.26 -26.37
C ARG A 9 -18.87 3.58 -26.93
N ASN A 10 -19.88 3.34 -26.09
CA ASN A 10 -21.21 2.78 -26.47
C ASN A 10 -21.24 1.37 -27.10
N LYS A 11 -20.10 0.65 -27.19
CA LYS A 11 -20.08 -0.76 -27.63
C LYS A 11 -19.57 -1.69 -26.53
N PRO A 12 -20.31 -2.75 -26.18
CA PRO A 12 -19.87 -3.72 -25.16
C PRO A 12 -18.53 -4.33 -25.54
N THR A 13 -17.67 -4.55 -24.55
CA THR A 13 -16.36 -5.16 -24.72
C THR A 13 -16.28 -6.43 -23.86
N LEU A 14 -15.75 -7.50 -24.44
CA LEU A 14 -15.46 -8.77 -23.79
C LEU A 14 -13.94 -8.94 -23.67
N LEU A 15 -13.47 -9.33 -22.49
CA LEU A 15 -12.11 -9.83 -22.30
C LEU A 15 -12.15 -11.37 -22.22
N LEU A 16 -11.45 -12.04 -23.13
CA LEU A 16 -11.39 -13.49 -23.23
C LEU A 16 -9.93 -13.92 -23.45
N ASP A 17 -9.41 -14.76 -22.56
CA ASP A 17 -8.04 -15.30 -22.61
C ASP A 17 -6.97 -14.23 -22.89
N THR A 18 -7.05 -13.09 -22.20
CA THR A 18 -6.17 -11.91 -22.33
C THR A 18 -6.28 -11.11 -23.63
N PHE A 19 -7.28 -11.38 -24.47
CA PHE A 19 -7.59 -10.61 -25.68
C PHE A 19 -8.87 -9.79 -25.54
N ARG A 20 -8.84 -8.56 -26.04
CA ARG A 20 -10.00 -7.67 -26.09
C ARG A 20 -10.80 -7.89 -27.35
N CYS A 21 -12.06 -8.24 -27.16
CA CYS A 21 -13.03 -8.39 -28.22
C CYS A 21 -14.14 -7.36 -28.08
N ILE A 22 -14.47 -6.68 -29.16
CA ILE A 22 -15.62 -5.79 -29.26
C ILE A 22 -16.81 -6.55 -29.81
N GLN A 23 -18.00 -6.23 -29.31
CA GLN A 23 -19.22 -6.80 -29.86
C GLN A 23 -19.35 -6.42 -31.33
N ASP A 24 -19.49 -7.44 -32.18
CA ASP A 24 -19.66 -7.28 -33.62
C ASP A 24 -21.14 -7.28 -33.98
N ASN A 25 -21.83 -8.39 -33.70
CA ASN A 25 -23.23 -8.63 -34.02
C ASN A 25 -23.95 -9.39 -32.90
N ILE A 26 -25.27 -9.20 -32.81
CA ILE A 26 -26.16 -10.03 -32.01
C ILE A 26 -27.16 -10.68 -32.97
N LEU A 27 -27.26 -12.00 -32.94
CA LEU A 27 -28.27 -12.75 -33.67
C LEU A 27 -29.02 -13.64 -32.67
N ASN A 28 -30.32 -13.41 -32.53
CA ASN A 28 -31.18 -14.09 -31.55
C ASN A 28 -30.59 -13.96 -30.13
N THR A 29 -30.18 -15.09 -29.54
CA THR A 29 -29.56 -15.18 -28.20
C THR A 29 -28.04 -15.30 -28.26
N THR A 30 -27.43 -15.14 -29.44
CA THR A 30 -25.99 -15.33 -29.66
C THR A 30 -25.31 -14.01 -29.91
N VAL A 31 -24.28 -13.70 -29.12
CA VAL A 31 -23.43 -12.51 -29.25
C VAL A 31 -22.11 -12.91 -29.90
N TYR A 32 -21.77 -12.22 -30.99
CA TYR A 32 -20.53 -12.41 -31.73
C TYR A 32 -19.54 -11.32 -31.36
N TRP A 33 -18.32 -11.73 -31.08
CA TRP A 33 -17.24 -10.87 -30.64
C TRP A 33 -16.08 -10.95 -31.62
N LYS A 34 -15.51 -9.79 -31.97
CA LYS A 34 -14.31 -9.70 -32.81
C LYS A 34 -13.17 -9.04 -32.04
N CYS A 35 -11.95 -9.47 -32.29
CA CYS A 35 -10.78 -8.80 -31.74
C CYS A 35 -10.80 -7.30 -32.05
N GLU A 36 -10.41 -6.46 -31.10
CA GLU A 36 -10.29 -5.01 -31.28
C GLU A 36 -9.20 -4.65 -32.30
N ASN A 37 -8.13 -5.47 -32.38
CA ASN A 37 -7.12 -5.31 -33.42
C ASN A 37 -7.71 -5.69 -34.78
N ARG A 38 -7.85 -4.69 -35.66
CA ARG A 38 -8.49 -4.83 -36.99
C ARG A 38 -7.79 -5.85 -37.87
N SER A 39 -6.49 -6.05 -37.68
CA SER A 39 -5.68 -7.01 -38.45
C SER A 39 -5.73 -8.43 -37.87
N CYS A 40 -6.48 -8.65 -36.78
CA CYS A 40 -6.56 -9.94 -36.11
C CYS A 40 -7.79 -10.76 -36.53
N PRO A 41 -7.62 -12.06 -36.88
CA PRO A 41 -8.72 -12.96 -37.21
C PRO A 41 -9.48 -13.48 -35.99
N GLY A 42 -9.07 -13.13 -34.76
CA GLY A 42 -9.65 -13.61 -33.52
C GLY A 42 -11.15 -13.34 -33.41
N ARG A 43 -11.94 -14.39 -33.14
CA ARG A 43 -13.40 -14.32 -32.99
C ARG A 43 -13.86 -15.18 -31.81
N ALA A 44 -14.83 -14.69 -31.06
CA ALA A 44 -15.46 -15.41 -29.97
C ALA A 44 -16.99 -15.35 -30.08
N ILE A 45 -17.66 -16.31 -29.45
CA ILE A 45 -19.12 -16.40 -29.43
C ILE A 45 -19.59 -16.63 -28.01
N GLN A 46 -20.67 -15.95 -27.64
CA GLN A 46 -21.38 -16.14 -26.38
C GLN A 46 -22.83 -16.53 -26.66
N TYR A 47 -23.30 -17.63 -26.08
CA TYR A 47 -24.69 -18.08 -26.19
C TYR A 47 -25.42 -17.78 -24.89
N SER A 48 -26.41 -16.88 -24.91
CA SER A 48 -27.28 -16.60 -23.76
C SER A 48 -26.49 -16.45 -22.44
N SER A 49 -26.58 -17.43 -21.54
CA SER A 49 -25.96 -17.50 -20.21
C SER A 49 -24.61 -18.22 -20.17
N ASN A 50 -24.13 -18.80 -21.27
CA ASN A 50 -22.86 -19.52 -21.31
C ASN A 50 -21.68 -18.55 -21.40
N PRO A 51 -20.54 -18.89 -20.79
CA PRO A 51 -19.31 -18.12 -20.97
C PRO A 51 -18.92 -18.10 -22.45
N ALA A 52 -18.41 -16.94 -22.90
CA ALA A 52 -17.97 -16.81 -24.29
C ALA A 52 -16.77 -17.74 -24.56
N SER A 53 -16.76 -18.35 -25.74
CA SER A 53 -15.70 -19.27 -26.17
C SER A 53 -15.08 -18.82 -27.49
N MET A 54 -13.80 -19.12 -27.66
CA MET A 54 -13.04 -18.78 -28.85
C MET A 54 -13.45 -19.64 -30.03
N LYS A 55 -13.78 -19.00 -31.17
CA LYS A 55 -14.04 -19.66 -32.46
C LYS A 55 -12.88 -19.57 -33.44
N LYS A 56 -12.06 -18.51 -33.35
CA LYS A 56 -10.84 -18.34 -34.15
C LYS A 56 -9.75 -17.77 -33.27
N SER A 57 -8.56 -18.37 -33.31
CA SER A 57 -7.38 -17.93 -32.55
C SER A 57 -6.85 -16.57 -32.99
N HIS A 58 -6.08 -15.94 -32.11
CA HIS A 58 -5.36 -14.70 -32.41
C HIS A 58 -4.05 -14.99 -33.15
N ASN A 59 -3.59 -14.00 -33.92
CA ASN A 59 -2.32 -14.02 -34.66
C ASN A 59 -1.31 -12.99 -34.11
N HIS A 60 -1.53 -12.54 -32.88
CA HIS A 60 -0.66 -11.63 -32.17
C HIS A 60 -0.58 -12.09 -30.72
N ASP A 61 0.50 -11.73 -30.05
CA ASP A 61 0.65 -11.96 -28.62
C ASP A 61 -0.44 -11.19 -27.87
N ALA A 62 -0.84 -11.74 -26.71
CA ALA A 62 -1.78 -11.07 -25.83
C ALA A 62 -1.23 -9.70 -25.40
N ASP A 63 -2.10 -8.69 -25.20
CA ASP A 63 -1.63 -7.40 -24.69
C ASP A 63 -1.39 -7.48 -23.16
N GLU A 64 -0.56 -8.44 -22.70
CA GLU A 64 -0.32 -8.76 -21.28
C GLU A 64 0.03 -7.52 -20.45
N MET A 65 0.84 -6.62 -21.03
CA MET A 65 1.25 -5.34 -20.41
C MET A 65 0.11 -4.33 -20.25
N LYS A 66 -0.94 -4.38 -21.08
CA LYS A 66 -2.08 -3.45 -21.02
C LYS A 66 -3.20 -3.98 -20.12
N TYR A 67 -3.34 -5.30 -20.00
CA TYR A 67 -4.43 -5.92 -19.24
C TYR A 67 -4.13 -6.23 -17.78
N LYS A 68 -2.86 -6.41 -17.37
CA LYS A 68 -2.51 -6.50 -15.94
C LYS A 68 -3.00 -5.25 -15.18
N TYR A 69 -2.96 -4.09 -15.84
CA TYR A 69 -3.52 -2.85 -15.32
C TYR A 69 -5.05 -2.75 -15.49
N SER A 70 -5.63 -3.18 -16.61
CA SER A 70 -7.08 -3.01 -16.86
C SER A 70 -7.99 -3.87 -15.97
N ILE A 71 -7.68 -5.17 -15.78
CA ILE A 71 -8.47 -6.03 -14.88
C ILE A 71 -8.18 -5.71 -13.42
N GLY A 72 -6.91 -5.42 -13.11
CA GLY A 72 -6.49 -4.95 -11.79
C GLY A 72 -7.29 -3.71 -11.41
N LEU A 73 -7.30 -2.67 -12.25
CA LEU A 73 -8.06 -1.43 -12.03
C LEU A 73 -9.57 -1.67 -11.96
N TYR A 74 -10.13 -2.58 -12.76
CA TYR A 74 -11.56 -2.91 -12.69
C TYR A 74 -11.94 -3.58 -11.36
N PHE A 75 -11.22 -4.63 -10.95
CA PHE A 75 -11.44 -5.28 -9.65
C PHE A 75 -11.27 -4.32 -8.49
N LYS A 76 -10.19 -3.53 -8.56
CA LYS A 76 -9.87 -2.49 -7.61
C LYS A 76 -10.99 -1.43 -7.56
N SER A 77 -11.60 -1.07 -8.69
CA SER A 77 -12.73 -0.11 -8.74
C SER A 77 -14.04 -0.74 -8.27
N TRP A 78 -14.24 -2.03 -8.50
CA TRP A 78 -15.39 -2.78 -7.99
C TRP A 78 -15.37 -2.91 -6.47
N LEU A 79 -14.19 -3.12 -5.86
CA LEU A 79 -14.00 -3.11 -4.40
C LEU A 79 -14.44 -1.78 -3.77
N LEU A 80 -14.25 -0.66 -4.48
CA LEU A 80 -14.58 0.67 -3.95
C LEU A 80 -16.05 1.08 -4.11
N ASN A 81 -16.84 0.39 -4.93
CA ASN A 81 -18.16 0.88 -5.36
C ASN A 81 -19.31 0.59 -4.37
N ASN A 82 -19.05 0.26 -3.10
CA ASN A 82 -20.11 -0.19 -2.17
C ASN A 82 -20.12 0.44 -0.78
N ASP A 83 -19.56 1.63 -0.56
CA ASP A 83 -19.47 2.19 0.81
C ASP A 83 -19.94 3.63 0.95
N HIS A 84 -21.19 3.88 0.57
CA HIS A 84 -21.87 5.16 0.83
C HIS A 84 -23.10 5.02 1.73
N GLU A 85 -23.35 3.81 2.25
CA GLU A 85 -24.49 3.54 3.12
C GLU A 85 -24.14 3.71 4.61
N ASN A 86 -22.85 3.68 4.97
CA ASN A 86 -22.38 3.69 6.35
C ASN A 86 -21.48 4.90 6.68
N GLU A 87 -21.76 5.55 7.81
CA GLU A 87 -20.86 6.52 8.44
C GLU A 87 -19.76 5.76 9.19
N HIS A 88 -18.49 6.12 8.98
CA HIS A 88 -17.35 5.35 9.50
C HIS A 88 -16.74 5.92 10.77
N LEU A 89 -16.62 7.25 10.86
CA LEU A 89 -15.92 7.93 11.96
C LEU A 89 -16.62 9.24 12.32
N GLN A 90 -16.62 9.57 13.61
CA GLN A 90 -16.99 10.89 14.12
C GLN A 90 -15.79 11.51 14.84
N LEU A 91 -15.39 12.71 14.42
CA LEU A 91 -14.39 13.52 15.11
C LEU A 91 -15.10 14.53 16.00
N TYR A 92 -14.75 14.54 17.29
CA TYR A 92 -15.28 15.50 18.24
C TYR A 92 -14.22 16.55 18.52
N ILE A 93 -14.55 17.81 18.22
CA ILE A 93 -13.71 18.97 18.49
C ILE A 93 -14.24 19.65 19.75
N PRO A 94 -13.39 19.91 20.77
CA PRO A 94 -13.81 20.53 22.02
C PRO A 94 -14.50 21.88 21.80
N PRO A 95 -15.30 22.33 22.77
CA PRO A 95 -15.90 23.66 22.72
C PRO A 95 -14.85 24.77 22.84
N ILE A 96 -15.26 25.99 22.48
CA ILE A 96 -14.45 27.20 22.69
C ILE A 96 -14.51 27.57 24.18
N GLU A 97 -13.44 27.30 24.90
CA GLU A 97 -13.27 27.79 26.28
C GLU A 97 -12.58 29.15 26.26
N THR A 98 -13.16 30.14 26.95
CA THR A 98 -12.50 31.42 27.24
C THR A 98 -12.37 31.60 28.74
N ALA A 99 -11.34 32.33 29.19
CA ALA A 99 -10.96 32.44 30.61
C ALA A 99 -12.05 32.93 31.57
N GLU A 100 -13.17 33.48 31.06
CA GLU A 100 -14.23 34.07 31.87
C GLU A 100 -15.61 33.42 31.69
N TYR A 101 -15.90 32.73 30.58
CA TYR A 101 -17.16 31.99 30.36
C TYR A 101 -17.01 30.86 29.32
N ILE A 102 -17.72 29.74 29.51
CA ILE A 102 -17.92 28.73 28.46
C ILE A 102 -19.01 29.26 27.52
N ILE A 103 -18.65 29.55 26.27
CA ILE A 103 -19.54 30.19 25.28
C ILE A 103 -20.51 29.17 24.67
N ASP A 104 -20.10 27.91 24.58
CA ASP A 104 -20.88 26.78 24.05
C ASP A 104 -20.41 25.50 24.76
N HIS A 105 -21.33 24.67 25.25
CA HIS A 105 -21.00 23.39 25.91
C HIS A 105 -20.97 22.22 24.92
N SER A 106 -21.31 22.46 23.65
CA SER A 106 -21.43 21.39 22.66
C SER A 106 -20.10 21.15 21.95
N TRP A 107 -19.64 19.89 22.00
CA TRP A 107 -18.55 19.44 21.15
C TRP A 107 -18.98 19.52 19.69
N HIS A 108 -18.14 20.06 18.83
CA HIS A 108 -18.41 20.09 17.39
C HIS A 108 -18.11 18.72 16.80
N MET A 109 -19.12 18.04 16.28
CA MET A 109 -18.99 16.70 15.70
C MET A 109 -18.86 16.77 14.18
N ILE A 110 -17.78 16.21 13.64
CA ILE A 110 -17.54 16.06 12.21
C ILE A 110 -17.69 14.58 11.84
N ARG A 111 -18.62 14.28 10.93
CA ARG A 111 -18.83 12.94 10.38
C ARG A 111 -17.89 12.68 9.22
N CYS A 112 -17.30 11.50 9.16
CA CYS A 112 -16.27 11.13 8.20
C CYS A 112 -16.49 9.71 7.66
N ASP A 113 -16.20 9.55 6.38
CA ASP A 113 -16.08 8.25 5.74
C ASP A 113 -14.61 7.84 5.69
N LEU A 114 -14.34 6.55 5.86
CA LEU A 114 -13.02 5.97 5.68
C LEU A 114 -12.94 5.30 4.31
N GLN A 115 -11.75 5.30 3.73
CA GLN A 115 -11.51 4.62 2.47
C GLN A 115 -10.18 3.90 2.50
N GLU A 116 -10.23 2.62 2.17
CA GLU A 116 -9.03 1.82 1.98
C GLU A 116 -8.32 2.22 0.68
N ILE A 117 -7.00 2.40 0.80
CA ILE A 117 -6.11 2.77 -0.32
C ILE A 117 -5.10 1.66 -0.63
N LEU A 118 -4.92 0.70 0.29
CA LEU A 118 -4.00 -0.42 0.19
C LEU A 118 -4.77 -1.72 0.35
N ILE A 119 -4.42 -2.71 -0.45
CA ILE A 119 -4.78 -4.11 -0.24
C ILE A 119 -3.86 -4.64 0.86
N ASP A 120 -4.43 -5.27 1.88
CA ASP A 120 -3.65 -5.91 2.94
C ASP A 120 -2.65 -6.93 2.34
N PRO A 121 -1.34 -6.71 2.49
CA PRO A 121 -0.31 -7.57 1.92
C PRO A 121 -0.32 -8.99 2.52
N HIS A 122 -0.87 -9.20 3.72
CA HIS A 122 -0.96 -10.53 4.34
C HIS A 122 -1.84 -11.51 3.57
N HIS A 123 -2.79 -11.02 2.77
CA HIS A 123 -3.66 -11.85 1.96
C HIS A 123 -3.05 -12.22 0.58
N GLN A 124 -1.80 -11.80 0.30
CA GLN A 124 -1.16 -12.06 -0.98
C GLN A 124 -0.44 -13.40 -1.03
N VAL A 125 -0.39 -14.00 -2.22
CA VAL A 125 0.51 -15.13 -2.48
C VAL A 125 1.95 -14.65 -2.33
N ASN A 126 2.77 -15.41 -1.59
CA ASN A 126 4.13 -15.03 -1.22
C ASN A 126 4.21 -13.73 -0.38
N HIS A 127 3.23 -13.49 0.50
CA HIS A 127 3.17 -12.29 1.34
C HIS A 127 4.46 -11.99 2.11
N ASP A 128 5.22 -13.02 2.50
CA ASP A 128 6.48 -12.88 3.23
C ASP A 128 7.55 -12.07 2.49
N ARG A 129 7.41 -11.90 1.17
CA ARG A 129 8.31 -11.05 0.38
C ARG A 129 8.08 -9.56 0.62
N PHE A 130 6.96 -9.17 1.23
CA PHE A 130 6.61 -7.79 1.58
C PHE A 130 7.01 -7.42 3.02
N PHE A 131 7.48 -8.37 3.82
CA PHE A 131 7.79 -8.19 5.23
C PHE A 131 9.22 -8.64 5.54
N ILE A 132 9.80 -8.02 6.57
CA ILE A 132 11.05 -8.48 7.18
C ILE A 132 10.71 -8.84 8.61
N TYR A 133 11.02 -10.08 8.99
CA TYR A 133 10.77 -10.58 10.34
C TYR A 133 12.08 -10.73 11.11
N THR A 134 12.09 -10.23 12.34
CA THR A 134 13.20 -10.40 13.29
C THR A 134 13.02 -11.63 14.19
N GLU A 135 11.78 -12.12 14.33
CA GLU A 135 11.43 -13.21 15.25
C GLU A 135 11.55 -14.59 14.59
N PRO A 136 12.32 -15.55 15.17
CA PRO A 136 12.48 -16.90 14.63
C PRO A 136 11.15 -17.66 14.41
N SER A 137 10.14 -17.39 15.25
CA SER A 137 8.82 -18.05 15.17
C SER A 137 8.03 -17.67 13.92
N ARG A 138 8.24 -16.47 13.37
CA ARG A 138 7.64 -16.03 12.09
C ARG A 138 8.44 -16.48 10.88
N ILE A 139 9.67 -16.93 11.12
CA ILE A 139 10.61 -17.42 10.10
C ILE A 139 10.45 -18.94 9.92
N SER A 140 10.14 -19.70 10.96
CA SER A 140 10.03 -21.16 10.87
C SER A 140 8.87 -21.65 9.99
N SER A 141 7.82 -20.84 9.81
CA SER A 141 6.75 -21.11 8.82
C SER A 141 7.20 -20.94 7.37
N LEU A 142 8.33 -20.28 7.12
CA LEU A 142 8.87 -19.97 5.79
C LEU A 142 9.83 -21.03 5.26
N THR A 143 10.51 -21.75 6.14
CA THR A 143 11.53 -22.73 5.78
C THR A 143 11.08 -24.13 6.20
N GLN A 144 10.35 -24.83 5.32
CA GLN A 144 9.86 -26.18 5.66
C GLN A 144 10.97 -27.24 5.88
N ASN A 145 12.26 -26.95 5.65
CA ASN A 145 13.32 -27.97 5.69
C ASN A 145 14.68 -27.45 6.17
N SER A 146 14.79 -26.84 7.36
CA SER A 146 16.10 -26.63 7.98
C SER A 146 16.07 -26.76 9.49
N SER A 147 16.72 -27.80 10.00
CA SER A 147 16.98 -28.09 11.42
C SER A 147 17.98 -27.13 12.09
N SER A 148 18.35 -26.02 11.44
CA SER A 148 19.22 -24.99 11.98
C SER A 148 18.42 -23.75 12.39
N LEU A 149 18.47 -23.40 13.69
CA LEU A 149 17.87 -22.20 14.31
C LEU A 149 18.47 -20.85 13.83
N SER A 150 19.09 -20.79 12.65
CA SER A 150 19.72 -19.58 12.13
C SER A 150 18.68 -18.65 11.50
N LEU A 151 18.63 -17.40 11.98
CA LEU A 151 17.86 -16.33 11.36
C LEU A 151 18.30 -16.13 9.89
N PRO A 152 17.36 -15.87 8.96
CA PRO A 152 17.65 -15.64 7.57
C PRO A 152 18.34 -14.28 7.41
N ILE A 153 19.31 -14.21 6.51
CA ILE A 153 19.95 -12.95 6.13
C ILE A 153 19.15 -12.37 4.97
N TYR A 154 18.36 -11.32 5.24
CA TYR A 154 17.65 -10.58 4.20
C TYR A 154 18.65 -9.73 3.41
N GLN A 155 18.60 -9.84 2.09
CA GLN A 155 19.44 -9.05 1.20
C GLN A 155 18.59 -7.97 0.53
N LEU A 156 18.85 -6.71 0.87
CA LEU A 156 18.19 -5.57 0.25
C LEU A 156 19.11 -4.94 -0.79
N LYS A 157 18.61 -4.78 -2.02
CA LYS A 157 19.29 -4.07 -3.08
C LYS A 157 18.81 -2.63 -3.16
N ALA A 158 19.74 -1.69 -3.03
CA ALA A 158 19.51 -0.26 -3.29
C ALA A 158 19.05 -0.07 -4.74
N LEU A 159 17.95 0.65 -4.93
CA LEU A 159 17.40 0.99 -6.25
C LEU A 159 17.61 2.45 -6.58
N ASN A 160 17.07 3.36 -5.77
CA ASN A 160 17.02 4.80 -6.04
C ASN A 160 16.93 5.61 -4.74
N PHE A 161 17.21 6.91 -4.84
CA PHE A 161 16.92 7.87 -3.78
C PHE A 161 15.59 8.60 -4.01
N ILE A 162 14.95 9.02 -2.92
CA ILE A 162 13.78 9.90 -2.93
C ILE A 162 13.94 10.97 -1.86
N LYS A 163 13.48 12.19 -2.11
CA LYS A 163 13.45 13.25 -1.08
C LYS A 163 12.44 12.91 0.00
N GLN A 164 12.76 13.25 1.25
CA GLN A 164 11.87 13.06 2.40
C GLN A 164 10.50 13.73 2.21
N THR A 165 10.46 14.88 1.54
CA THR A 165 9.23 15.64 1.25
C THR A 165 8.34 15.03 0.17
N ASN A 166 8.88 14.18 -0.70
CA ASN A 166 8.16 13.63 -1.87
C ASN A 166 7.60 12.23 -1.63
N TYR A 167 7.40 11.86 -0.36
CA TYR A 167 7.04 10.52 0.02
C TYR A 167 5.62 10.46 0.62
N CYS A 168 4.79 9.56 0.07
CA CYS A 168 3.43 9.38 0.54
C CYS A 168 3.40 8.41 1.72
N ILE A 169 3.26 8.94 2.94
CA ILE A 169 3.21 8.17 4.20
C ILE A 169 2.12 7.09 4.17
N SER A 170 1.01 7.37 3.48
CA SER A 170 -0.11 6.44 3.36
C SER A 170 0.22 5.12 2.63
N LEU A 171 1.40 5.03 2.00
CA LEU A 171 1.90 3.84 1.34
C LEU A 171 2.85 3.01 2.21
N ILE A 172 3.12 3.42 3.46
CA ILE A 172 3.85 2.62 4.44
C ILE A 172 2.90 1.57 5.03
N PHE A 173 3.41 0.36 5.22
CA PHE A 173 2.71 -0.64 6.02
C PHE A 173 3.71 -1.49 6.81
N GLY A 174 3.16 -2.34 7.69
CA GLY A 174 3.94 -3.29 8.48
C GLY A 174 4.68 -2.63 9.64
N MET A 175 5.50 -3.44 10.30
CA MET A 175 6.24 -3.04 11.49
C MET A 175 7.55 -2.33 11.08
N PRO A 176 7.80 -1.09 11.54
CA PRO A 176 9.05 -0.40 11.27
C PRO A 176 10.20 -1.04 12.04
N LEU A 177 11.37 -1.16 11.41
CA LEU A 177 12.56 -1.76 12.01
C LEU A 177 13.69 -0.75 12.11
N LEU A 178 14.37 -0.73 13.26
CA LEU A 178 15.60 0.03 13.42
C LEU A 178 16.77 -0.77 12.87
N VAL A 179 17.53 -0.16 11.98
CA VAL A 179 18.74 -0.71 11.37
C VAL A 179 19.94 0.01 11.94
N ILE A 180 20.87 -0.77 12.47
CA ILE A 180 22.15 -0.33 13.01
C ILE A 180 23.28 -1.11 12.35
N SER A 181 24.51 -0.60 12.42
CA SER A 181 25.69 -1.33 11.95
C SER A 181 25.83 -2.67 12.69
N SER A 182 26.17 -3.72 11.96
CA SER A 182 26.31 -5.06 12.54
C SER A 182 27.65 -5.18 13.27
N ALA A 183 27.60 -5.59 14.54
CA ALA A 183 28.76 -5.97 15.35
C ALA A 183 28.89 -7.51 15.49
N CYS A 184 28.43 -8.26 14.49
CA CYS A 184 28.40 -9.72 14.54
C CYS A 184 29.83 -10.31 14.63
N TYR A 185 30.10 -11.03 15.72
CA TYR A 185 31.41 -11.64 16.03
C TYR A 185 31.90 -12.69 15.01
N LYS A 186 31.04 -13.10 14.06
CA LYS A 186 31.42 -14.03 12.98
C LYS A 186 32.33 -13.37 11.94
N TYR A 187 32.36 -12.04 11.91
CA TYR A 187 33.27 -11.27 11.06
C TYR A 187 34.54 -10.90 11.81
N ASP A 188 35.62 -10.65 11.07
CA ASP A 188 36.85 -10.10 11.60
C ASP A 188 36.67 -8.63 12.01
N ILE A 189 37.48 -8.18 12.98
CA ILE A 189 37.38 -6.83 13.56
C ILE A 189 37.53 -5.75 12.50
N GLU A 190 38.47 -5.91 11.56
CA GLU A 190 38.69 -4.94 10.48
C GLU A 190 37.46 -4.79 9.57
N SER A 191 36.77 -5.90 9.26
CA SER A 191 35.50 -5.86 8.53
C SER A 191 34.39 -5.18 9.31
N ILE A 192 34.32 -5.35 10.64
CA ILE A 192 33.33 -4.69 11.50
C ILE A 192 33.57 -3.17 11.49
N GLU A 193 34.81 -2.72 11.68
CA GLU A 193 35.17 -1.30 11.65
C GLU A 193 34.89 -0.66 10.28
N LYS A 194 35.25 -1.34 9.18
CA LYS A 194 34.92 -0.86 7.82
C LYS A 194 33.42 -0.76 7.59
N ASN A 195 32.65 -1.71 8.12
CA ASN A 195 31.19 -1.71 8.01
C ASN A 195 30.57 -0.55 8.81
N GLU A 196 31.05 -0.28 10.02
CA GLU A 196 30.61 0.86 10.82
C GLU A 196 30.85 2.19 10.11
N ILE A 197 32.08 2.41 9.59
CA ILE A 197 32.44 3.61 8.83
C ILE A 197 31.55 3.77 7.58
N ALA A 198 31.30 2.68 6.84
CA ALA A 198 30.46 2.71 5.66
C ALA A 198 28.98 3.02 6.00
N PHE A 199 28.48 2.47 7.10
CA PHE A 199 27.12 2.69 7.59
C PHE A 199 26.91 4.13 8.06
N ASP A 200 27.88 4.70 8.79
CA ASP A 200 27.84 6.09 9.22
C ASP A 200 27.91 7.05 8.04
N THR A 201 28.77 6.76 7.06
CA THR A 201 28.86 7.54 5.82
C THR A 201 27.53 7.56 5.07
N LEU A 202 26.87 6.41 4.95
CA LEU A 202 25.55 6.31 4.32
C LEU A 202 24.50 7.13 5.09
N THR A 203 24.46 6.98 6.42
CA THR A 203 23.49 7.67 7.28
C THR A 203 23.65 9.18 7.19
N GLU A 204 24.90 9.66 7.24
CA GLU A 204 25.22 11.08 7.11
C GLU A 204 24.88 11.63 5.73
N TYR A 205 25.16 10.88 4.67
CA TYR A 205 24.78 11.27 3.31
C TYR A 205 23.26 11.43 3.15
N LEU A 206 22.47 10.48 3.65
CA LEU A 206 21.02 10.56 3.62
C LEU A 206 20.50 11.76 4.43
N ARG A 207 21.10 12.03 5.59
CA ARG A 207 20.72 13.13 6.48
C ARG A 207 20.99 14.49 5.84
N GLN A 208 22.21 14.72 5.36
CA GLN A 208 22.63 16.01 4.79
C GLN A 208 21.83 16.41 3.54
N ASN A 209 21.38 15.42 2.77
CA ASN A 209 20.67 15.64 1.51
C ASN A 209 19.15 15.49 1.62
N GLU A 210 18.62 15.25 2.84
CA GLU A 210 17.20 14.97 3.08
C GLU A 210 16.65 13.86 2.18
N LEU A 211 17.46 12.81 2.01
CA LEU A 211 17.15 11.67 1.15
C LEU A 211 16.70 10.46 1.96
N MET A 212 15.99 9.59 1.27
CA MET A 212 15.67 8.23 1.69
C MET A 212 16.08 7.28 0.58
N LEU A 213 16.49 6.08 0.96
CA LEU A 213 16.93 5.06 0.02
C LEU A 213 15.81 4.04 -0.20
N ILE A 214 15.39 3.88 -1.45
CA ILE A 214 14.45 2.83 -1.87
C ILE A 214 15.26 1.56 -2.12
N CYS A 215 14.84 0.49 -1.47
CA CYS A 215 15.43 -0.83 -1.56
C CYS A 215 14.39 -1.85 -2.04
N ARG A 216 14.88 -2.96 -2.60
CA ARG A 216 14.07 -4.12 -2.96
C ARG A 216 14.68 -5.39 -2.39
N LEU A 217 13.84 -6.31 -1.94
CA LEU A 217 14.29 -7.62 -1.48
C LEU A 217 14.88 -8.43 -2.64
N ASN A 218 16.13 -8.86 -2.50
CA ASN A 218 16.81 -9.66 -3.51
C ASN A 218 16.22 -11.07 -3.54
N ASP A 219 15.96 -11.58 -4.74
CA ASP A 219 15.40 -12.92 -4.92
C ASP A 219 16.51 -13.97 -4.75
N CYS A 220 16.66 -14.51 -3.55
CA CYS A 220 17.45 -15.72 -3.35
C CYS A 220 16.66 -16.92 -3.92
N SER A 221 16.99 -17.32 -5.16
CA SER A 221 16.52 -18.53 -5.90
C SER A 221 15.22 -18.44 -6.73
N SER A 222 15.36 -18.41 -8.05
CA SER A 222 15.09 -19.55 -8.95
C SER A 222 15.04 -19.10 -10.41
N SER A 223 15.86 -19.77 -11.23
CA SER A 223 16.02 -19.63 -12.67
C SER A 223 14.79 -20.12 -13.44
N SER A 224 13.63 -19.48 -13.25
CA SER A 224 12.46 -19.70 -14.10
C SER A 224 11.82 -18.37 -14.47
N ILE A 225 11.85 -18.07 -15.76
CA ILE A 225 11.27 -16.87 -16.38
C ILE A 225 9.74 -16.77 -16.12
N MET A 226 9.09 -17.88 -15.72
CA MET A 226 7.66 -17.94 -15.42
C MET A 226 7.28 -17.45 -14.00
N ASN A 227 8.24 -17.29 -13.08
CA ASN A 227 7.98 -16.79 -11.72
C ASN A 227 8.64 -15.42 -11.53
N GLN A 228 8.17 -14.40 -12.26
CA GLN A 228 8.38 -13.01 -11.85
C GLN A 228 7.65 -12.79 -10.52
N SER A 229 8.31 -13.18 -9.45
CA SER A 229 7.77 -13.10 -8.11
C SER A 229 7.75 -11.63 -7.72
N PHE A 230 6.58 -11.17 -7.25
CA PHE A 230 6.47 -9.87 -6.60
C PHE A 230 7.47 -9.82 -5.44
N SER A 231 8.26 -8.75 -5.38
CA SER A 231 9.27 -8.57 -4.36
C SER A 231 9.00 -7.25 -3.64
N GLY A 232 9.04 -7.32 -2.32
CA GLY A 232 8.76 -6.19 -1.46
C GLY A 232 9.74 -5.06 -1.71
N HIS A 233 9.19 -3.86 -1.69
CA HIS A 233 9.97 -2.64 -1.67
C HIS A 233 10.02 -2.11 -0.25
N PHE A 234 11.15 -1.50 0.08
CA PHE A 234 11.42 -0.96 1.40
C PHE A 234 12.02 0.42 1.26
N ILE A 235 11.85 1.24 2.29
CA ILE A 235 12.50 2.54 2.38
C ILE A 235 13.36 2.58 3.63
N LEU A 236 14.59 3.09 3.46
CA LEU A 236 15.51 3.41 4.53
C LEU A 236 15.59 4.92 4.67
N SER A 237 15.24 5.43 5.84
CA SER A 237 15.33 6.85 6.21
C SER A 237 16.16 7.01 7.47
N VAL A 238 16.78 8.15 7.71
CA VAL A 238 17.49 8.41 8.97
C VAL A 238 16.49 8.41 10.13
N ALA A 239 16.78 7.66 11.20
CA ALA A 239 15.97 7.64 12.41
C ALA A 239 16.55 8.57 13.47
N SER A 240 17.83 8.36 13.77
CA SER A 240 18.66 9.17 14.65
C SER A 240 20.12 9.09 14.20
N GLN A 241 21.03 9.76 14.91
CA GLN A 241 22.46 9.63 14.63
C GLN A 241 22.91 8.18 14.79
N GLY A 242 23.51 7.61 13.73
CA GLY A 242 24.00 6.23 13.71
C GLY A 242 22.92 5.15 13.52
N SER A 243 21.70 5.52 13.12
CA SER A 243 20.65 4.53 12.86
C SER A 243 19.73 4.91 11.69
N LEU A 244 19.23 3.88 10.99
CA LEU A 244 18.27 4.01 9.91
C LEU A 244 16.95 3.33 10.29
N LEU A 245 15.84 3.87 9.80
CA LEU A 245 14.51 3.30 9.91
C LEU A 245 14.16 2.59 8.60
N LEU A 246 13.89 1.29 8.69
CA LEU A 246 13.44 0.44 7.60
C LEU A 246 11.92 0.26 7.67
N ARG A 247 11.23 0.58 6.56
CA ARG A 247 9.77 0.46 6.46
C ARG A 247 9.39 -0.24 5.15
N SER A 248 8.41 -1.14 5.20
CA SER A 248 7.82 -1.70 3.98
C SER A 248 6.98 -0.64 3.27
N ILE A 249 7.07 -0.62 1.94
CA ILE A 249 6.31 0.33 1.11
C ILE A 249 5.48 -0.40 0.06
N ALA A 250 4.28 0.12 -0.19
CA ALA A 250 3.36 -0.43 -1.15
C ALA A 250 3.84 -0.20 -2.58
N SER A 251 3.96 -1.29 -3.33
CA SER A 251 4.12 -1.31 -4.77
C SER A 251 2.76 -1.22 -5.46
N SER A 252 2.77 -0.91 -6.76
CA SER A 252 1.54 -0.63 -7.56
C SER A 252 0.48 -1.73 -7.49
N GLU A 253 0.88 -2.98 -7.29
CA GLU A 253 0.03 -4.14 -7.14
C GLU A 253 -0.83 -4.08 -5.88
N LEU A 254 -0.30 -3.51 -4.79
CA LEU A 254 -0.99 -3.36 -3.50
C LEU A 254 -1.91 -2.14 -3.45
N LEU A 255 -1.81 -1.19 -4.40
CA LEU A 255 -2.61 0.04 -4.36
C LEU A 255 -4.03 -0.18 -4.88
N LEU A 256 -5.06 0.14 -4.11
CA LEU A 256 -6.42 0.28 -4.64
C LEU A 256 -6.49 1.51 -5.59
N PRO A 257 -7.44 1.57 -6.53
CA PRO A 257 -7.51 2.70 -7.46
C PRO A 257 -7.96 3.91 -6.66
N LEU A 258 -7.27 5.04 -6.75
CA LEU A 258 -7.74 6.20 -6.01
C LEU A 258 -9.14 6.59 -6.50
N PRO A 259 -10.07 6.93 -5.59
CA PRO A 259 -11.38 7.44 -5.99
C PRO A 259 -11.17 8.71 -6.82
N ASN A 260 -12.06 8.99 -7.78
CA ASN A 260 -12.05 10.26 -8.52
C ASN A 260 -12.38 11.42 -7.56
N LEU A 261 -11.41 11.86 -6.75
CA LEU A 261 -11.51 13.04 -5.89
C LEU A 261 -11.80 14.31 -6.70
N THR A 262 -11.43 14.31 -7.98
CA THR A 262 -11.63 15.41 -8.93
C THR A 262 -13.09 15.81 -9.06
N THR A 263 -14.04 14.87 -9.08
CA THR A 263 -15.47 15.19 -9.22
C THR A 263 -16.05 15.79 -7.93
N ARG A 264 -15.59 15.33 -6.75
CA ARG A 264 -15.98 15.92 -5.44
C ARG A 264 -15.35 17.29 -5.21
N GLN A 265 -14.17 17.56 -5.78
CA GLN A 265 -13.47 18.84 -5.67
C GLN A 265 -14.09 19.92 -6.56
N ILE A 266 -14.50 19.58 -7.80
CA ILE A 266 -15.07 20.55 -8.75
C ILE A 266 -16.46 21.05 -8.29
N ILE A 267 -17.32 20.19 -7.74
CA ILE A 267 -18.68 20.59 -7.31
C ILE A 267 -18.66 21.44 -6.01
N LYS A 268 -17.60 21.38 -5.20
CA LYS A 268 -17.55 22.04 -3.88
C LYS A 268 -16.72 23.33 -3.83
N HIS A 269 -15.90 23.63 -4.84
CA HIS A 269 -15.04 24.81 -4.79
C HIS A 269 -15.78 26.14 -4.95
N GLU A 270 -17.00 26.13 -5.49
CA GLU A 270 -17.77 27.35 -5.73
C GLU A 270 -18.63 27.82 -4.53
N GLN A 271 -18.76 27.03 -3.44
CA GLN A 271 -19.64 27.37 -2.30
C GLN A 271 -19.16 26.89 -0.91
N LYS A 272 -17.86 26.93 -0.59
CA LYS A 272 -17.40 26.61 0.79
C LYS A 272 -17.31 27.85 1.66
N GLN A 273 -18.33 28.10 2.49
CA GLN A 273 -18.17 28.89 3.71
C GLN A 273 -17.36 28.09 4.72
N LYS A 274 -16.34 28.71 5.32
CA LYS A 274 -15.59 28.11 6.42
C LYS A 274 -16.47 28.13 7.66
N ASP A 275 -16.50 27.03 8.40
CA ASP A 275 -17.12 27.03 9.73
C ASP A 275 -16.16 27.73 10.71
N GLU A 276 -16.44 29.01 10.97
CA GLU A 276 -15.63 29.86 11.84
C GLU A 276 -15.59 29.37 13.29
N ASN A 277 -16.61 28.64 13.75
CA ASN A 277 -16.65 28.12 15.13
C ASN A 277 -15.69 26.93 15.28
N VAL A 278 -15.71 26.00 14.31
CA VAL A 278 -14.74 24.90 14.25
C VAL A 278 -13.32 25.45 14.14
N PHE A 279 -13.10 26.47 13.30
CA PHE A 279 -11.79 27.07 13.14
C PHE A 279 -11.27 27.73 14.44
N LYS A 280 -12.12 28.49 15.15
CA LYS A 280 -11.76 29.10 16.44
C LYS A 280 -11.49 28.06 17.53
N SER A 281 -12.27 26.98 17.57
CA SER A 281 -12.03 25.89 18.52
C SER A 281 -10.67 25.22 18.28
N LEU A 282 -10.33 24.92 17.02
CA LEU A 282 -9.03 24.35 16.66
C LEU A 282 -7.85 25.28 17.02
N LEU A 283 -8.01 26.59 16.88
CA LEU A 283 -6.99 27.57 17.27
C LEU A 283 -6.79 27.66 18.79
N ASN A 284 -7.81 27.35 19.58
CA ASN A 284 -7.74 27.35 21.04
C ASN A 284 -7.13 26.06 21.61
N MET A 285 -6.85 25.04 20.78
CA MET A 285 -6.15 23.86 21.23
C MET A 285 -4.67 24.18 21.45
N ASN A 286 -4.16 23.86 22.63
CA ASN A 286 -2.74 23.98 22.92
C ASN A 286 -1.94 22.94 22.13
N ILE A 287 -0.82 23.36 21.57
CA ILE A 287 0.20 22.45 21.05
C ILE A 287 0.99 22.00 22.29
N GLU A 288 0.60 20.89 22.90
CA GLU A 288 1.14 20.48 24.20
C GLU A 288 2.61 20.02 24.14
N ASP A 289 3.13 19.62 22.96
CA ASP A 289 4.55 19.25 22.77
C ASP A 289 4.99 19.47 21.30
N GLU A 290 6.26 19.84 21.04
CA GLU A 290 6.84 19.79 19.68
C GLU A 290 7.04 18.34 19.21
N GLU A 291 7.16 17.38 20.14
CA GLU A 291 7.35 15.96 19.87
C GLU A 291 6.35 15.11 20.69
N TYR A 292 5.53 14.31 20.00
CA TYR A 292 4.64 13.35 20.65
C TYR A 292 5.46 12.26 21.36
N ASN A 293 5.43 12.23 22.70
CA ASN A 293 6.03 11.16 23.50
C ASN A 293 4.95 10.24 24.08
N PRO A 294 4.78 9.01 23.57
CA PRO A 294 3.72 8.10 24.02
C PRO A 294 3.80 7.71 25.50
N LEU A 295 4.91 7.98 26.20
CA LEU A 295 5.02 7.76 27.65
C LEU A 295 4.21 8.79 28.46
N TYR A 296 3.97 9.98 27.91
CA TYR A 296 3.21 11.05 28.58
C TYR A 296 1.71 10.97 28.28
N TYR A 297 1.33 10.26 27.21
CA TYR A 297 -0.06 10.00 26.84
C TYR A 297 -0.49 8.63 27.40
N GLU A 298 -0.82 8.59 28.70
CA GLU A 298 -1.28 7.37 29.37
C GLU A 298 -2.52 6.78 28.67
N ALA A 299 -2.38 5.61 28.05
CA ALA A 299 -3.47 4.93 27.32
C ALA A 299 -4.66 4.52 28.21
N CYS A 300 -4.45 4.41 29.52
CA CYS A 300 -5.43 4.28 30.60
C CYS A 300 -4.66 4.15 31.92
N LYS A 301 -5.16 4.73 33.02
CA LYS A 301 -4.66 4.49 34.39
C LYS A 301 -4.95 3.06 34.90
N SER A 302 -4.74 2.03 34.09
CA SER A 302 -4.70 0.66 34.59
C SER A 302 -3.30 0.43 35.16
N LYS A 303 -3.17 0.55 36.49
CA LYS A 303 -1.98 0.12 37.24
C LYS A 303 -1.70 -1.35 36.93
N ILE A 304 -0.80 -1.62 35.97
CA ILE A 304 -0.20 -2.94 35.83
C ILE A 304 0.70 -3.11 37.05
N THR A 305 0.19 -3.79 38.06
CA THR A 305 0.97 -4.13 39.26
C THR A 305 1.77 -5.37 38.91
N LEU A 306 3.01 -5.20 38.47
CA LEU A 306 3.94 -6.32 38.32
C LEU A 306 4.25 -6.87 39.72
N ASN A 307 3.67 -8.01 40.02
CA ASN A 307 3.86 -8.70 41.29
C ASN A 307 5.29 -9.27 41.30
N LYS A 308 6.20 -8.66 42.06
CA LYS A 308 7.63 -9.02 42.14
C LYS A 308 7.93 -10.38 42.81
N ASN A 309 6.94 -11.25 43.01
CA ASN A 309 7.11 -12.52 43.71
C ASN A 309 7.30 -13.73 42.79
N LEU A 310 7.81 -13.55 41.57
CA LEU A 310 8.18 -14.63 40.67
C LEU A 310 9.54 -14.35 40.00
N ILE A 311 10.59 -14.26 40.82
CA ILE A 311 11.98 -14.60 40.45
C ILE A 311 12.58 -15.34 41.65
#